data_AF-A0A0K6FRN2-F1
#
_entry.id   AF-A0A0K6FRN2-F1
#
_cell.length_a   1.000
_cell.length_b   1.000
_cell.length_c   1.000
_cell.angle_alpha   90.00
_cell.angle_beta   90.00
_cell.angle_gamma   90.00
#
_symmetry.space_group_name_H-M   'P 1'
#
loop_
_entity.id
_entity.type
_entity.pdbx_description
1 polymer ?
#
loop_
_entity_poly.entity_id
_entity_poly.type
_entity_poly.pdbx_seq_one_letter_code
_entity_poly.pdbx_strand_id
1 'polypeptide(L)'
;MFKAAKLVPISWAGRAATSGKFIVLLKPHVDVKSHLESMQARAQQYAAPSRFEAFYRYQRINAYRAKLNGPILDDLTRRDDVESITEDRPATMEVVPEK
;
A
#
# COMPACT_ATOMS: atom_id res chain seq x y z
N MET A 1 -4.18 29.63 9.25
CA MET A 1 -3.01 28.74 9.35
C MET A 1 -3.32 27.45 8.59
N PHE A 2 -2.77 27.27 7.40
CA PHE A 2 -2.93 26.02 6.67
C PHE A 2 -1.97 24.99 7.26
N LYS A 3 -2.48 24.00 8.01
CA LYS A 3 -1.68 22.83 8.37
C LYS A 3 -1.33 22.13 7.06
N ALA A 4 -0.05 22.07 6.72
CA ALA A 4 0.42 21.21 5.64
C ALA A 4 -0.08 19.79 5.93
N ALA A 5 -0.82 19.19 4.99
CA ALA A 5 -1.26 17.81 5.13
C ALA A 5 -0.01 16.93 5.27
N LYS A 6 0.13 16.23 6.40
CA LYS A 6 1.27 15.36 6.64
C LYS A 6 1.13 14.14 5.73
N LEU A 7 1.92 14.09 4.66
CA LEU A 7 1.97 12.95 3.77
C LEU A 7 2.58 11.73 4.48
N VAL A 8 2.02 10.56 4.24
CA VAL A 8 2.62 9.29 4.63
C VAL A 8 3.79 9.01 3.69
N PRO A 9 5.03 8.87 4.21
CA PRO A 9 6.18 8.59 3.37
C PRO A 9 6.08 7.18 2.78
N ILE A 10 6.47 7.04 1.51
CA ILE A 10 6.63 5.74 0.86
C ILE A 10 8.05 5.24 1.13
N SER A 11 8.15 4.09 1.79
CA SER A 11 9.41 3.37 1.99
C SER A 11 9.73 2.54 0.75
N TRP A 12 10.56 3.09 -0.14
CA TRP A 12 10.97 2.41 -1.37
C TRP A 12 11.94 1.26 -1.11
N ALA A 13 11.81 0.18 -1.85
CA ALA A 13 12.63 -1.02 -1.70
C ALA A 13 13.98 -0.93 -2.45
N GLY A 14 14.18 0.11 -3.26
CA GLY A 14 15.40 0.32 -4.02
C GLY A 14 15.64 -0.82 -5.01
N ARG A 15 16.85 -1.39 -5.01
CA ARG A 15 17.23 -2.47 -5.95
C ARG A 15 16.49 -3.80 -5.74
N ALA A 16 15.86 -4.01 -4.58
CA ALA A 16 15.13 -5.23 -4.26
C ALA A 16 13.60 -5.10 -4.41
N ALA A 17 13.13 -4.07 -5.11
CA ALA A 17 11.72 -3.78 -5.28
C ALA A 17 11.00 -4.80 -6.17
N THR A 18 9.84 -5.28 -5.72
CA THR A 18 8.87 -5.88 -6.63
C THR A 18 8.05 -4.76 -7.25
N SER A 19 8.48 -4.31 -8.44
CA SER A 19 7.94 -3.12 -9.10
C SER A 19 6.41 -3.03 -9.07
N GLY A 20 5.91 -1.93 -8.51
CA GLY A 20 4.49 -1.59 -8.45
C GLY A 20 3.68 -2.39 -7.42
N LYS A 21 4.30 -3.19 -6.55
CA LYS A 21 3.63 -3.85 -5.43
C LYS A 21 4.01 -3.16 -4.13
N PHE A 22 3.02 -2.96 -3.27
CA PHE A 22 3.20 -2.28 -1.99
C PHE A 22 2.47 -3.02 -0.89
N ILE A 23 3.02 -2.97 0.31
CA ILE A 23 2.37 -3.26 1.57
C ILE A 23 1.88 -1.93 2.14
N VAL A 24 0.58 -1.84 2.38
CA VAL A 24 -0.06 -0.68 3.02
C VAL A 24 -0.49 -1.10 4.42
N LEU A 25 0.03 -0.41 5.42
CA LEU A 25 -0.37 -0.55 6.81
C LEU A 25 -1.37 0.56 7.15
N LEU A 26 -2.49 0.17 7.75
CA LEU A 26 -3.54 1.06 8.23
C LEU A 26 -3.45 1.21 9.74
N LYS A 27 -3.93 2.35 10.25
CA LYS A 27 -3.99 2.61 11.69
C LYS A 27 -4.87 1.57 12.40
N PRO A 28 -4.64 1.25 13.69
CA PRO A 28 -5.31 0.14 14.37
C PRO A 28 -6.85 0.17 14.41
N HIS A 29 -7.46 1.36 14.32
CA HIS A 29 -8.91 1.55 14.40
C HIS A 29 -9.64 1.51 13.05
N VAL A 30 -8.89 1.35 11.95
CA VAL A 30 -9.44 1.42 10.59
C VAL A 30 -9.92 0.05 10.15
N ASP A 31 -11.15 -0.05 9.64
CA ASP A 31 -11.60 -1.29 9.00
C ASP A 31 -10.99 -1.45 7.60
N VAL A 32 -10.21 -2.52 7.41
CA VAL A 32 -9.56 -2.79 6.11
C VAL A 32 -10.57 -2.92 4.98
N LYS A 33 -11.73 -3.54 5.22
CA LYS A 33 -12.70 -3.82 4.16
C LYS A 33 -13.27 -2.51 3.62
N SER A 34 -13.77 -1.64 4.49
CA SER A 34 -14.27 -0.32 4.11
C SER A 34 -13.19 0.55 3.47
N HIS A 35 -11.94 0.47 3.94
CA HIS A 35 -10.82 1.16 3.29
C HIS A 35 -10.61 0.67 1.86
N LEU A 36 -10.56 -0.65 1.64
CA LEU A 36 -10.37 -1.23 0.31
C LEU A 36 -11.51 -0.89 -0.65
N GLU A 37 -12.76 -0.94 -0.19
CA GLU A 37 -13.93 -0.55 -0.98
C GLU A 37 -13.86 0.92 -1.39
N SER A 38 -13.49 1.81 -0.45
CA SER A 38 -13.25 3.24 -0.72
C SER A 38 -12.14 3.44 -1.76
N MET A 39 -11.03 2.74 -1.64
CA MET A 39 -9.91 2.84 -2.57
C MET A 39 -10.24 2.31 -3.96
N GLN A 40 -11.04 1.25 -4.05
CA GLN A 40 -11.48 0.69 -5.32
C GLN A 40 -12.45 1.63 -6.04
N ALA A 41 -13.39 2.24 -5.31
CA ALA A 41 -14.26 3.28 -5.86
C ALA A 41 -13.47 4.52 -6.31
N ARG A 42 -12.45 4.92 -5.54
CA ARG A 42 -11.56 6.03 -5.89
C ARG A 42 -10.74 5.73 -7.16
N ALA A 43 -10.22 4.51 -7.28
CA ALA A 43 -9.43 4.10 -8.44
C ALA A 43 -10.19 4.21 -9.76
N GLN A 44 -11.51 3.99 -9.75
CA GLN A 44 -12.38 4.15 -10.92
C GLN A 44 -12.46 5.60 -11.44
N GLN A 45 -12.09 6.59 -10.61
CA GLN A 45 -12.06 8.00 -11.00
C GLN A 45 -10.80 8.36 -11.80
N TYR A 46 -9.80 7.48 -11.80
CA TYR A 46 -8.54 7.71 -12.51
C TYR A 46 -8.56 7.08 -13.91
N ALA A 47 -8.05 7.83 -14.89
CA ALA A 47 -7.83 7.28 -16.22
C ALA A 47 -6.75 6.18 -16.20
N ALA A 48 -6.86 5.26 -17.16
CA ALA A 48 -5.80 4.29 -17.43
C ALA A 48 -4.47 5.01 -17.71
N PRO A 49 -3.32 4.49 -17.23
CA PRO A 49 -3.10 3.13 -16.72
C PRO A 49 -3.16 2.98 -15.18
N SER A 50 -3.82 3.89 -14.47
CA SER A 50 -3.96 3.83 -13.01
C SER A 50 -4.63 2.52 -12.56
N ARG A 51 -4.04 1.85 -11.59
CA ARG A 51 -4.37 0.50 -11.14
C ARG A 51 -4.28 0.47 -9.62
N PHE A 52 -5.38 0.04 -9.04
CA PHE A 52 -5.47 -0.38 -7.65
C PHE A 52 -5.98 -1.81 -7.63
N GLU A 53 -5.16 -2.71 -7.10
CA GLU A 53 -5.54 -4.11 -6.98
C GLU A 53 -4.97 -4.67 -5.69
N ALA A 54 -5.79 -4.73 -4.66
CA ALA A 54 -5.46 -5.46 -3.44
C ALA A 54 -5.57 -6.96 -3.70
N PHE A 55 -4.47 -7.69 -3.53
CA PHE A 55 -4.38 -9.12 -3.81
C PHE A 55 -4.10 -9.98 -2.56
N TYR A 56 -3.78 -9.35 -1.43
CA TYR A 56 -3.58 -10.05 -0.17
C TYR A 56 -3.95 -9.18 1.02
N ARG A 57 -4.68 -9.73 1.99
CA ARG A 57 -4.96 -9.07 3.28
C ARG A 57 -4.25 -9.83 4.39
N TYR A 58 -3.54 -9.11 5.25
CA TYR A 58 -2.91 -9.71 6.41
C TYR A 58 -3.96 -9.96 7.50
N GLN A 59 -3.94 -11.16 8.09
CA GLN A 59 -4.90 -11.55 9.15
C GLN A 59 -4.48 -11.07 10.54
N ARG A 60 -3.18 -10.92 10.79
CA ARG A 60 -2.62 -10.60 12.12
C ARG A 60 -2.28 -9.12 12.33
N ILE A 61 -2.23 -8.35 11.24
CA ILE A 61 -1.92 -6.92 11.25
C ILE A 61 -2.91 -6.19 10.36
N ASN A 62 -3.15 -4.91 10.62
CA ASN A 62 -4.11 -4.11 9.87
C ASN A 62 -3.52 -3.63 8.53
N ALA A 63 -3.16 -4.58 7.66
CA ALA A 63 -2.43 -4.30 6.43
C ALA A 63 -2.94 -5.12 5.24
N TYR A 64 -2.57 -4.67 4.04
CA TYR A 64 -2.80 -5.40 2.80
C TYR A 64 -1.64 -5.23 1.82
N ARG A 65 -1.54 -6.14 0.85
CA ARG A 65 -0.70 -5.98 -0.33
C ARG A 65 -1.54 -5.58 -1.53
N ALA A 66 -1.07 -4.59 -2.26
CA ALA A 66 -1.71 -4.14 -3.47
C ALA A 66 -0.71 -3.84 -4.59
N LYS A 67 -1.17 -4.01 -5.82
CA LYS A 67 -0.52 -3.42 -6.99
C LYS A 67 -1.04 -2.00 -7.15
N LEU A 68 -0.14 -1.03 -7.09
CA LEU A 68 -0.44 0.40 -7.13
C LEU A 68 0.42 1.07 -8.21
N ASN A 69 -0.18 1.94 -9.02
CA ASN A 69 0.56 2.82 -9.93
C ASN A 69 -0.17 4.14 -10.15
N GLY A 70 0.59 5.17 -10.54
CA GLY A 70 0.01 6.47 -10.88
C GLY A 70 -0.63 7.20 -9.69
N PRO A 71 -1.63 8.07 -9.96
CA PRO A 71 -2.21 8.98 -8.96
C PRO A 71 -2.84 8.31 -7.73
N ILE A 72 -3.24 7.03 -7.82
CA ILE A 72 -3.82 6.33 -6.67
C ILE A 72 -2.80 6.11 -5.54
N LEU A 73 -1.51 6.03 -5.88
CA LEU A 73 -0.43 5.94 -4.91
C LEU A 73 -0.27 7.26 -4.16
N ASP A 74 -0.34 8.40 -4.86
CA ASP A 74 -0.32 9.72 -4.24
C ASP A 74 -1.55 9.95 -3.36
N ASP A 75 -2.72 9.48 -3.77
CA ASP A 75 -3.93 9.54 -2.94
C ASP A 75 -3.76 8.78 -1.63
N LEU A 76 -3.19 7.57 -1.67
CA LEU A 76 -2.90 6.79 -0.46
C LEU A 76 -1.98 7.54 0.50
N THR A 77 -0.98 8.27 -0.01
CA THR A 77 -0.07 9.04 0.85
C THR A 77 -0.76 10.18 1.60
N ARG A 78 -1.95 10.59 1.15
CA ARG A 78 -2.71 11.72 1.74
C ARG A 78 -3.79 11.26 2.71
N ARG A 79 -4.09 9.96 2.78
CA ARG A 79 -5.17 9.47 3.64
C ARG A 79 -4.73 9.43 5.11
N ASP A 80 -5.63 9.83 5.99
CA ASP A 80 -5.40 9.83 7.42
C ASP A 80 -5.47 8.43 8.05
N ASP A 81 -6.14 7.49 7.38
CA ASP A 81 -6.31 6.11 7.80
C ASP A 81 -5.10 5.22 7.50
N VAL A 82 -4.19 5.70 6.64
CA VAL A 82 -2.93 5.03 6.31
C VAL A 82 -1.85 5.39 7.34
N GLU A 83 -1.14 4.38 7.82
CA GLU A 83 -0.02 4.51 8.75
C GLU A 83 1.32 4.47 8.02
N SER A 84 1.51 3.52 7.11
CA SER A 84 2.72 3.44 6.29
C SER A 84 2.47 2.78 4.94
N ILE A 85 3.29 3.13 3.96
CA ILE A 85 3.31 2.53 2.62
C ILE A 85 4.74 2.06 2.37
N THR A 86 4.91 0.77 2.11
CA THR A 86 6.23 0.17 1.85
C THR A 86 6.18 -0.58 0.54
N GLU A 87 7.13 -0.33 -0.35
CA GLU A 87 7.25 -1.13 -1.58
C GLU A 87 7.63 -2.57 -1.22
N ASP A 88 6.89 -3.53 -1.78
CA ASP A 88 7.04 -4.94 -1.46
C ASP A 88 8.40 -5.44 -1.94
N ARG A 89 9.02 -6.27 -1.11
CA ARG A 89 10.29 -6.94 -1.43
C ARG A 89 10.00 -8.41 -1.63
N PRO A 90 10.59 -9.08 -2.63
CA PRO A 90 10.68 -10.52 -2.55
C PRO A 90 11.37 -10.83 -1.21
N ALA A 91 10.75 -11.65 -0.37
CA ALA A 91 11.48 -12.20 0.75
C ALA A 91 12.66 -12.95 0.12
N THR A 92 13.89 -12.50 0.36
CA THR A 92 15.04 -13.39 0.33
C THR A 92 14.83 -14.35 1.49
N MET A 93 13.95 -15.33 1.31
CA MET A 93 14.18 -16.63 1.93
C MET A 93 15.44 -17.13 1.23
N GLU A 94 16.60 -16.83 1.80
CA GLU A 94 17.65 -17.82 1.74
C GLU A 94 17.02 -19.08 2.31
N VAL A 95 16.59 -19.97 1.42
CA VAL A 95 16.25 -21.34 1.77
C VAL A 95 17.57 -21.89 2.29
N VAL A 96 17.79 -21.80 3.60
CA VAL A 96 18.85 -22.57 4.24
C VAL A 96 18.42 -24.01 4.02
N PRO A 97 19.10 -24.79 3.16
CA PRO A 97 18.79 -26.20 3.05
C PRO A 97 19.12 -26.80 4.42
N GLU A 98 18.13 -27.38 5.09
CA GLU A 98 18.41 -28.27 6.21
C GLU A 98 19.40 -29.34 5.71
N LYS A 99 20.54 -29.44 6.40
CA LYS A 99 21.53 -30.49 6.19
C LYS A 99 21.15 -31.72 6.99
#